data_AF-X1JFM5-F1
#
_entry.id   AF-X1JFM5-F1
#
_cell.length_a   1.000
_cell.length_b   1.000
_cell.length_c   1.000
_cell.angle_alpha   90.00
_cell.angle_beta   90.00
_cell.angle_gamma   90.00
#
_symmetry.space_group_name_H-M   'P 1'
#
loop_
_entity.id
_entity.type
_entity.pdbx_description
1 polymer ?
#
loop_
_entity_poly.entity_id
_entity_poly.type
_entity_poly.pdbx_seq_one_letter_code
_entity_poly.pdbx_strand_id
1 'polypeptide(L)'
;NIEEPTIIIGRKDEDLIWYKENLQSLKNKEHEVIRNDKPEYNVIESLNFVKGKQSWYEINRIPLHDSKGNVVGILVTYEDITIRKIGEQKLKESEEKYRGILENIKETYFEVDLKGNFTFFNDAFIDLIGYSKSELLGTNYRNFVDEENKNKIFRVYNDVYQTSQPKSNFQYQ
;
A
#
# COMPACT_ATOMS: atom_id res chain seq x y z
N ASN A 1 12.70 13.49 23.46
CA ASN A 1 12.85 12.30 24.33
C ASN A 1 12.62 12.75 25.75
N ILE A 2 11.57 12.25 26.37
CA ILE A 2 11.44 12.36 27.82
C ILE A 2 12.13 11.11 28.34
N GLU A 3 13.26 11.26 29.01
CA GLU A 3 14.00 10.12 29.56
C GLU A 3 13.26 9.52 30.77
N GLU A 4 12.40 10.30 31.42
CA GLU A 4 11.58 9.87 32.55
C GLU A 4 10.10 10.27 32.39
N PRO A 5 9.19 9.30 32.17
CA PRO A 5 7.75 9.56 32.00
C PRO A 5 7.06 10.22 33.19
N THR A 6 7.69 10.31 34.36
CA THR A 6 7.13 10.94 35.56
C THR A 6 7.17 12.47 35.49
N ILE A 7 8.06 13.06 34.67
CA ILE A 7 8.27 14.52 34.56
C ILE A 7 7.03 15.26 34.04
N ILE A 8 6.13 14.56 33.37
CA ILE A 8 4.90 15.13 32.80
C ILE A 8 3.72 15.10 33.78
N ILE A 9 3.79 14.32 34.86
CA ILE A 9 2.69 14.18 35.81
C ILE A 9 2.44 15.54 36.47
N GLY A 10 1.19 16.00 36.42
CA GLY A 10 0.76 17.28 36.98
C GLY A 10 1.05 18.50 36.11
N ARG A 11 1.71 18.33 34.95
CA ARG A 11 1.79 19.38 33.93
C ARG A 11 0.52 19.39 33.09
N LYS A 12 0.19 20.55 32.53
CA LYS A 12 -0.86 20.62 31.51
C LYS A 12 -0.28 20.25 30.15
N ASP A 13 -1.14 19.77 29.25
CA ASP A 13 -0.75 19.44 27.88
C ASP A 13 -0.09 20.62 27.15
N GLU A 14 -0.51 21.86 27.45
CA GLU A 14 0.06 23.10 26.90
C GLU A 14 1.53 23.35 27.28
N ASP A 15 1.99 22.75 28.39
CA ASP A 15 3.36 22.90 28.89
C ASP A 15 4.34 21.87 28.29
N LEU A 16 3.82 20.90 27.52
CA LEU A 16 4.61 19.81 26.97
C LEU A 16 5.33 20.27 25.69
N ILE A 17 6.62 19.95 25.56
CA ILE A 17 7.49 20.53 24.52
C ILE A 17 7.08 20.10 23.10
N TRP A 18 6.53 18.90 22.96
CA TRP A 18 5.98 18.41 21.70
C TRP A 18 4.58 18.96 21.41
N TYR A 19 4.05 19.82 22.29
CA TYR A 19 2.71 20.38 22.17
C TYR A 19 2.61 21.76 21.46
N LYS A 20 3.67 22.25 20.81
CA LYS A 20 3.72 23.66 20.37
C LYS A 20 3.21 23.98 18.95
N GLU A 21 3.14 23.02 18.02
CA GLU A 21 2.96 23.39 16.59
C GLU A 21 1.72 22.83 15.85
N ASN A 22 1.01 21.79 16.33
CA ASN A 22 -0.12 21.18 15.58
C ASN A 22 -1.47 21.06 16.33
N LEU A 23 -1.63 21.67 17.50
CA LEU A 23 -2.46 21.07 18.54
C LEU A 23 -3.78 21.71 18.93
N GLN A 24 -4.17 22.85 18.34
CA GLN A 24 -5.53 23.30 18.59
C GLN A 24 -6.55 22.24 18.13
N SER A 25 -6.27 21.58 17.00
CA SER A 25 -7.11 20.50 16.46
C SER A 25 -7.09 19.24 17.33
N LEU A 26 -5.91 18.77 17.76
CA LEU A 26 -5.78 17.56 18.58
C LEU A 26 -6.45 17.70 19.94
N LYS A 27 -6.24 18.84 20.62
CA LYS A 27 -6.90 19.15 21.89
C LYS A 27 -8.42 19.22 21.73
N ASN A 28 -8.90 19.82 20.64
CA ASN A 28 -10.33 19.87 20.36
C ASN A 28 -10.93 18.47 20.18
N LYS A 29 -10.24 17.58 19.46
CA LYS A 29 -10.68 16.18 19.28
C LYS A 29 -10.72 15.41 20.60
N GLU A 30 -9.70 15.56 21.44
CA GLU A 30 -9.66 14.91 22.75
C GLU A 30 -10.81 15.43 23.64
N HIS A 31 -11.07 16.73 23.64
CA HIS A 31 -12.20 17.33 24.33
C HIS A 31 -13.55 16.85 23.78
N GLU A 32 -13.69 16.67 22.46
CA GLU A 32 -14.89 16.12 21.83
C GLU A 32 -15.14 14.68 22.24
N VAL A 33 -14.10 13.84 22.26
CA VAL A 33 -14.18 12.44 22.73
C VAL A 33 -14.64 12.38 24.18
N ILE A 34 -14.05 13.22 25.05
CA ILE A 34 -14.44 13.32 26.47
C ILE A 34 -15.89 13.81 26.61
N ARG A 35 -16.24 14.89 25.91
CA ARG A 35 -17.57 15.54 26.03
C ARG A 35 -18.69 14.65 25.52
N ASN A 36 -18.44 13.92 24.44
CA ASN A 36 -19.45 13.10 23.78
C ASN A 36 -19.47 11.67 24.28
N ASP A 37 -18.51 11.27 25.12
CA ASP A 37 -18.32 9.89 25.58
C ASP A 37 -18.30 8.87 24.43
N LYS A 38 -17.50 9.18 23.40
CA LYS A 38 -17.40 8.35 22.20
C LYS A 38 -15.93 8.11 21.84
N PRO A 39 -15.47 6.85 21.83
CA PRO A 39 -14.09 6.55 21.48
C PRO A 39 -13.85 6.69 19.98
N GLU A 40 -12.60 7.01 19.63
CA GLU A 40 -12.08 6.93 18.27
C GLU A 40 -10.96 5.90 18.20
N TYR A 41 -10.96 5.09 17.14
CA TYR A 41 -9.97 4.03 16.93
C TYR A 41 -9.29 4.17 15.57
N ASN A 42 -8.00 3.84 15.52
CA ASN A 42 -7.16 3.74 14.33
C ASN A 42 -7.19 5.00 13.45
N VAL A 43 -7.27 6.19 14.07
CA VAL A 43 -7.34 7.46 13.35
C VAL A 43 -5.96 7.80 12.83
N ILE A 44 -5.80 7.86 11.51
CA ILE A 44 -4.51 8.19 10.88
C ILE A 44 -4.40 9.70 10.67
N GLU A 45 -3.40 10.33 11.30
CA GLU A 45 -3.13 11.76 11.20
C GLU A 45 -1.66 12.03 10.88
N SER A 46 -1.38 13.05 10.08
CA SER A 46 -0.01 13.51 9.84
C SER A 46 0.33 14.67 10.78
N LEU A 47 1.45 14.55 11.50
CA LEU A 47 1.95 15.57 12.42
C LEU A 47 3.29 16.13 11.91
N ASN A 48 3.42 17.45 11.95
CA ASN A 48 4.64 18.18 11.60
C ASN A 48 5.42 18.56 12.88
N PHE A 49 6.60 17.99 13.10
CA PHE A 49 7.43 18.41 14.24
C PHE A 49 8.29 19.63 13.90
N VAL A 50 8.74 20.36 14.93
CA VAL A 50 9.58 21.60 14.97
C VAL A 50 10.83 21.61 14.06
N LYS A 51 11.12 20.50 13.35
CA LYS A 51 12.20 20.39 12.36
C LYS A 51 11.70 20.06 10.94
N GLY A 52 10.43 20.28 10.64
CA GLY A 52 9.83 20.03 9.32
C GLY A 52 9.66 18.56 8.95
N LYS A 53 9.93 17.63 9.88
CA LYS A 53 9.71 16.19 9.67
C LYS A 53 8.22 15.90 9.82
N GLN A 54 7.55 15.66 8.69
CA GLN A 54 6.20 15.09 8.69
C GLN A 54 6.29 13.61 9.10
N SER A 55 5.47 13.22 10.08
CA SER A 55 5.35 11.84 10.54
C SER A 55 3.87 11.46 10.59
N TRP A 56 3.56 10.20 10.31
CA TRP A 56 2.21 9.67 10.32
C TRP A 56 1.99 8.90 11.61
N TYR A 57 0.88 9.17 12.28
CA TYR A 57 0.49 8.49 13.50
C TYR A 57 -0.87 7.83 13.35
N GLU A 58 -0.97 6.62 13.88
CA GLU A 58 -2.23 5.96 14.16
C GLU A 58 -2.60 6.24 15.62
N ILE A 59 -3.78 6.83 15.82
CA ILE A 59 -4.20 7.41 17.09
C ILE A 59 -5.48 6.74 17.55
N ASN A 60 -5.49 6.30 18.82
CA ASN A 60 -6.70 5.88 19.51
C ASN A 60 -6.99 6.86 20.64
N ARG A 61 -8.26 7.21 20.84
CA ARG A 61 -8.75 8.14 21.87
C ARG A 61 -9.92 7.51 22.59
N ILE A 62 -9.75 7.16 23.86
CA ILE A 62 -10.72 6.37 24.61
C ILE A 62 -11.09 7.13 25.89
N PRO A 63 -12.36 7.52 26.10
CA PRO A 63 -12.78 8.13 27.36
C PRO A 63 -12.63 7.11 28.49
N LEU A 64 -12.15 7.58 29.64
CA LEU A 64 -11.98 6.77 30.84
C LEU A 64 -13.09 7.11 31.83
N HIS A 65 -13.66 6.09 32.47
CA HIS A 65 -14.79 6.24 33.38
C HIS A 65 -14.45 5.83 34.81
N ASP A 66 -15.09 6.48 35.78
CA ASP A 66 -15.14 6.00 37.16
C ASP A 66 -16.15 4.84 37.33
N SER A 67 -16.25 4.30 38.55
CA SER A 67 -17.21 3.23 38.88
C SER A 67 -18.69 3.63 38.79
N LYS A 68 -18.99 4.93 38.62
CA LYS A 68 -20.33 5.47 38.45
C LYS A 68 -20.65 5.78 36.98
N GLY A 69 -19.70 5.54 36.06
CA GLY A 69 -19.86 5.81 34.63
C GLY A 69 -19.63 7.28 34.25
N ASN A 70 -19.05 8.10 35.12
CA ASN A 70 -18.67 9.47 34.76
C ASN A 70 -17.33 9.47 34.02
N VAL A 71 -17.21 10.24 32.94
CA VAL A 71 -15.93 10.45 32.26
C VAL A 71 -14.98 11.22 33.18
N VAL A 72 -13.84 10.61 33.53
CA VAL A 72 -12.81 11.17 34.42
C VAL A 72 -11.48 11.46 33.73
N GLY A 73 -11.34 11.06 32.46
CA GLY A 73 -10.14 11.31 31.68
C GLY A 73 -10.21 10.70 30.29
N ILE A 74 -9.05 10.64 29.64
CA ILE A 74 -8.88 10.06 28.31
C ILE A 74 -7.59 9.26 28.25
N LEU A 75 -7.62 8.13 27.57
CA LEU A 75 -6.45 7.38 27.15
C LEU A 75 -6.20 7.69 25.67
N VAL A 76 -5.02 8.21 25.36
CA VAL A 76 -4.59 8.46 23.99
C VAL A 76 -3.33 7.65 23.68
N THR A 77 -3.35 6.88 22.59
CA THR A 77 -2.17 6.16 22.10
C THR A 77 -1.75 6.76 20.77
N TYR A 78 -0.46 6.96 20.57
CA TYR A 78 0.13 7.41 19.30
C TYR A 78 1.11 6.33 18.83
N GLU A 79 0.80 5.67 17.73
CA GLU A 79 1.73 4.73 17.06
C GLU A 79 2.32 5.41 15.83
N ASP A 80 3.65 5.51 15.75
CA ASP A 80 4.32 6.05 14.57
C ASP A 80 4.29 5.03 13.43
N ILE A 81 3.51 5.33 12.39
CA ILE A 81 3.34 4.51 11.19
C ILE A 81 4.05 5.12 9.98
N THR A 82 4.97 6.07 10.18
CA THR A 82 5.67 6.78 9.10
C THR A 82 6.42 5.83 8.18
N ILE A 83 7.13 4.85 8.75
CA ILE A 83 7.89 3.86 7.97
C ILE A 83 6.94 3.02 7.11
N ARG A 84 5.81 2.59 7.68
CA ARG A 84 4.75 1.84 6.96
C ARG A 84 4.23 2.65 5.77
N LYS A 85 3.84 3.91 6.00
CA LYS A 85 3.36 4.82 4.96
C LYS A 85 4.37 5.08 3.85
N ILE A 86 5.64 5.29 4.18
CA ILE A 86 6.71 5.49 3.18
C ILE A 86 6.90 4.22 2.34
N GLY A 87 6.84 3.04 2.96
CA GLY A 87 6.92 1.76 2.25
C GLY A 87 5.77 1.57 1.26
N GLU A 88 4.53 1.79 1.70
CA GLU A 88 3.33 1.73 0.86
C GLU A 88 3.41 2.69 -0.32
N GLN A 89 3.84 3.94 -0.08
CA GLN A 89 3.96 4.95 -1.14
C GLN A 89 5.03 4.58 -2.16
N LYS A 90 6.20 4.10 -1.72
CA LYS A 90 7.27 3.65 -2.63
C LYS A 90 6.85 2.45 -3.47
N LEU A 91 6.08 1.51 -2.89
CA LEU A 91 5.53 0.37 -3.63
C LEU A 91 4.54 0.85 -4.70
N LYS A 92 3.63 1.76 -4.33
CA LYS A 92 2.69 2.34 -5.28
C LYS A 92 3.39 3.07 -6.42
N GLU A 93 4.39 3.89 -6.11
CA GLU A 93 5.18 4.62 -7.11
C GLU A 93 5.95 3.69 -8.03
N SER A 94 6.50 2.57 -7.51
CA SER A 94 7.18 1.59 -8.35
C SER A 94 6.20 0.86 -9.25
N GLU A 95 5.03 0.42 -8.74
CA GLU A 95 3.97 -0.22 -9.52
C GLU A 95 3.46 0.70 -10.64
N GLU A 96 3.19 1.97 -10.34
CA GLU A 96 2.76 2.97 -11.34
C GLU A 96 3.86 3.21 -12.38
N LYS A 97 5.13 3.28 -11.96
CA LYS A 97 6.26 3.41 -12.88
C LYS A 97 6.39 2.21 -13.80
N TYR A 98 6.31 0.98 -13.27
CA TYR A 98 6.40 -0.24 -14.08
C TYR A 98 5.22 -0.35 -15.05
N ARG A 99 4.00 -0.08 -14.57
CA ARG A 99 2.80 -0.04 -15.40
C ARG A 99 2.96 0.97 -16.54
N GLY A 100 3.38 2.19 -16.21
CA GLY A 100 3.63 3.23 -17.22
C GLY A 100 4.69 2.85 -18.24
N ILE A 101 5.77 2.16 -17.84
CA ILE A 101 6.77 1.65 -18.79
C ILE A 101 6.13 0.61 -19.72
N LEU A 102 5.47 -0.41 -19.18
CA LEU A 102 4.91 -1.51 -19.97
C LEU A 102 3.78 -1.04 -20.91
N GLU A 103 2.96 -0.08 -20.49
CA GLU A 103 1.89 0.49 -21.31
C GLU A 103 2.42 1.39 -22.45
N ASN A 104 3.58 2.04 -22.27
CA ASN A 104 4.14 2.96 -23.27
C ASN A 104 5.18 2.34 -24.21
N ILE A 105 5.72 1.15 -23.89
CA ILE A 105 6.60 0.44 -24.84
C ILE A 105 5.78 -0.04 -26.04
N LYS A 106 6.36 0.09 -27.24
CA LYS A 106 5.76 -0.41 -28.49
C LYS A 106 6.02 -1.89 -28.73
N GLU A 107 6.80 -2.53 -27.87
CA GLU A 107 7.05 -3.96 -27.91
C GLU A 107 5.93 -4.69 -27.18
N THR A 108 5.48 -5.81 -27.74
CA THR A 108 4.46 -6.63 -27.11
C THR A 108 5.02 -7.28 -25.85
N TYR A 109 4.29 -7.14 -24.75
CA TYR A 109 4.62 -7.77 -23.49
C TYR A 109 3.38 -8.47 -22.94
N PHE A 110 3.55 -9.70 -22.47
CA PHE A 110 2.50 -10.45 -21.79
C PHE A 110 3.09 -11.41 -20.78
N GLU A 111 2.27 -11.78 -19.81
CA GLU A 111 2.56 -12.74 -18.76
C GLU A 111 1.48 -13.83 -18.76
N VAL A 112 1.88 -15.04 -18.39
CA VAL A 112 0.98 -16.17 -18.22
C VAL A 112 1.23 -16.87 -16.90
N ASP A 113 0.18 -17.49 -16.33
CA ASP A 113 0.33 -18.40 -15.20
C ASP A 113 0.99 -19.74 -15.61
N LEU A 114 1.22 -20.62 -14.64
CA LEU A 114 1.82 -21.94 -14.89
C LEU A 114 0.98 -22.85 -15.79
N LYS A 115 -0.31 -22.55 -15.98
CA LYS A 115 -1.19 -23.27 -16.91
C LYS A 115 -1.17 -22.64 -18.30
N GLY A 116 -0.57 -21.46 -18.46
CA GLY A 116 -0.52 -20.71 -19.70
C GLY A 116 -1.66 -19.70 -19.87
N ASN A 117 -2.39 -19.36 -18.81
CA ASN A 117 -3.47 -18.38 -18.89
C ASN A 117 -2.91 -16.97 -18.75
N PHE A 118 -3.32 -16.04 -19.62
CA PHE A 118 -2.86 -14.65 -19.58
C PHE A 118 -3.21 -13.98 -18.25
N THR A 119 -2.20 -13.48 -17.55
CA THR A 119 -2.33 -12.74 -16.28
C THR A 119 -2.11 -11.25 -16.46
N PHE A 120 -1.31 -10.86 -17.46
CA PHE A 120 -1.03 -9.49 -17.81
C PHE A 120 -0.66 -9.39 -19.29
N PHE A 121 -0.92 -8.24 -19.90
CA PHE A 121 -0.43 -7.85 -21.21
C PHE A 121 -0.51 -6.34 -21.36
N ASN A 122 0.37 -5.77 -22.18
CA ASN A 122 0.31 -4.36 -22.53
C ASN A 122 -0.56 -4.08 -23.76
N ASP A 123 -0.81 -2.81 -24.05
CA ASP A 123 -1.65 -2.39 -25.17
C ASP A 123 -1.06 -2.79 -26.53
N ALA A 124 0.28 -2.79 -26.67
CA ALA A 124 0.94 -3.26 -27.89
C ALA A 124 0.62 -4.73 -28.21
N PHE A 125 0.46 -5.58 -27.20
CA PHE A 125 0.05 -6.97 -27.39
C PHE A 125 -1.42 -7.08 -27.85
N ILE A 126 -2.31 -6.26 -27.29
CA ILE A 126 -3.72 -6.17 -27.70
C ILE A 126 -3.81 -5.78 -29.18
N ASP A 127 -3.07 -4.74 -29.57
CA ASP A 127 -3.02 -4.25 -30.95
C ASP A 127 -2.49 -5.31 -31.92
N LEU A 128 -1.49 -6.10 -31.50
CA LEU A 128 -0.94 -7.17 -32.33
C LEU A 128 -1.93 -8.34 -32.49
N ILE A 129 -2.54 -8.78 -31.39
CA ILE A 129 -3.35 -10.01 -31.38
C ILE A 129 -4.79 -9.79 -31.85
N GLY A 130 -5.29 -8.55 -31.75
CA GLY A 130 -6.59 -8.14 -32.28
C GLY A 130 -7.80 -8.50 -31.42
N TYR A 131 -7.61 -8.87 -30.15
CA TYR A 131 -8.69 -9.21 -29.21
C TYR A 131 -8.76 -8.19 -28.08
N SER A 132 -9.95 -7.95 -27.55
CA SER A 132 -10.13 -7.06 -26.41
C SER A 132 -9.54 -7.64 -25.12
N LYS A 133 -9.22 -6.76 -24.16
CA LYS A 133 -8.74 -7.15 -22.84
C LYS A 133 -9.66 -8.16 -22.13
N SER A 134 -10.97 -7.97 -22.25
CA SER A 134 -11.97 -8.87 -21.65
C SER A 134 -12.00 -10.26 -22.27
N GLU A 135 -11.62 -10.38 -23.55
CA GLU A 135 -11.56 -11.67 -24.24
C GLU A 135 -10.26 -12.41 -23.97
N LEU A 136 -9.17 -11.70 -23.67
CA LEU A 136 -7.85 -12.30 -23.45
C LEU A 136 -7.59 -12.69 -22.00
N LEU A 137 -8.02 -11.88 -21.04
CA LEU A 137 -7.63 -12.07 -19.64
C LEU A 137 -8.14 -13.43 -19.11
N GLY A 138 -7.23 -14.23 -18.56
CA GLY A 138 -7.52 -15.57 -18.05
C GLY A 138 -7.71 -16.65 -19.12
N THR A 139 -7.64 -16.32 -20.41
CA THR A 139 -7.64 -17.33 -21.48
C THR A 139 -6.24 -17.89 -21.71
N ASN A 140 -6.18 -19.10 -22.27
CA ASN A 140 -4.92 -19.81 -22.47
C ASN A 140 -4.23 -19.39 -23.77
N TYR A 141 -2.91 -19.13 -23.74
CA TYR A 141 -2.15 -18.75 -24.94
C TYR A 141 -2.31 -19.78 -26.08
N ARG A 142 -2.52 -21.06 -25.75
CA ARG A 142 -2.71 -22.14 -26.72
C ARG A 142 -3.95 -21.98 -27.59
N ASN A 143 -4.88 -21.10 -27.24
CA ASN A 143 -6.05 -20.80 -28.08
C ASN A 143 -5.69 -19.93 -29.29
N PHE A 144 -4.53 -19.25 -29.24
CA PHE A 144 -4.10 -18.27 -30.24
C PHE A 144 -2.85 -18.72 -31.01
N VAL A 145 -2.47 -20.00 -30.87
CA VAL A 145 -1.31 -20.61 -31.50
C VAL A 145 -1.78 -21.86 -32.24
N ASP A 146 -1.20 -22.16 -33.40
CA ASP A 146 -1.44 -23.40 -34.14
C ASP A 146 -0.91 -24.64 -33.39
N GLU A 147 -1.40 -25.82 -33.77
CA GLU A 147 -1.04 -27.08 -33.10
C GLU A 147 0.45 -27.42 -33.19
N GLU A 148 1.14 -27.03 -34.27
CA GLU A 148 2.56 -27.32 -34.43
C GLU A 148 3.40 -26.54 -33.41
N ASN A 149 3.06 -25.26 -33.21
CA ASN A 149 3.80 -24.37 -32.33
C ASN A 149 3.40 -24.48 -30.86
N LYS A 150 2.18 -24.93 -30.54
CA LYS A 150 1.75 -25.22 -29.16
C LYS A 150 2.75 -26.06 -28.37
N ASN A 151 3.32 -27.09 -29.00
CA ASN A 151 4.30 -27.97 -28.36
C ASN A 151 5.68 -27.33 -28.27
N LYS A 152 6.08 -26.53 -29.26
CA LYS A 152 7.35 -25.80 -29.25
C LYS A 152 7.37 -24.76 -28.12
N ILE A 153 6.32 -23.93 -28.02
CA ILE A 153 6.19 -22.91 -26.96
C ILE A 153 6.15 -23.56 -25.58
N PHE A 154 5.36 -24.64 -25.41
CA PHE A 154 5.30 -25.34 -24.12
C PHE A 154 6.67 -25.83 -23.65
N ARG A 155 7.48 -26.41 -24.56
CA ARG A 155 8.84 -26.85 -24.22
C ARG A 155 9.72 -25.68 -23.79
N VAL A 156 9.62 -24.54 -24.47
CA VAL A 156 10.39 -23.33 -24.10
C VAL A 156 9.97 -22.83 -22.73
N TYR A 157 8.67 -22.70 -22.47
CA TYR A 157 8.18 -22.26 -21.14
C TYR A 157 8.58 -23.23 -20.04
N ASN A 158 8.46 -24.54 -20.27
CA ASN A 158 8.85 -25.55 -19.29
C ASN A 158 10.37 -25.54 -19.02
N ASP A 159 11.19 -25.33 -20.05
CA ASP A 159 12.65 -25.19 -19.87
C ASP A 159 13.02 -23.95 -19.06
N VAL A 160 12.42 -22.80 -19.37
CA VAL A 160 12.61 -21.56 -18.58
C VAL A 160 12.17 -21.76 -17.13
N TYR A 161 11.03 -22.43 -16.91
CA TYR A 161 10.53 -22.73 -15.58
C TYR A 161 11.47 -23.64 -14.78
N GLN A 162 11.97 -24.72 -15.39
CA GLN A 162 12.84 -25.69 -14.71
C GLN A 162 14.25 -25.15 -14.45
N THR A 163 14.77 -24.32 -15.35
CA THR A 163 16.16 -23.85 -15.28
C THR A 163 16.30 -22.45 -14.68
N SER A 164 15.20 -21.68 -14.61
CA SER A 164 15.21 -20.24 -14.31
C SER A 164 16.12 -19.42 -15.25
N GLN A 165 16.48 -19.96 -16.41
CA GLN A 165 17.29 -19.28 -17.41
C GLN A 165 16.38 -18.71 -18.51
N PRO A 166 16.46 -17.40 -18.82
CA PRO A 166 15.66 -16.81 -19.87
C PRO A 166 16.05 -17.35 -21.25
N LYS A 167 15.06 -17.56 -22.12
CA LYS A 167 15.27 -17.87 -23.54
C LYS A 167 14.93 -16.64 -24.37
N SER A 168 15.86 -16.23 -25.22
CA SER A 168 15.69 -15.13 -26.17
C SER A 168 15.66 -15.66 -27.61
N ASN A 169 15.18 -14.83 -28.54
CA ASN A 169 15.15 -15.11 -29.99
C ASN A 169 14.36 -16.36 -30.39
N PHE A 170 13.42 -16.81 -29.57
CA PHE A 170 12.50 -17.88 -29.95
C PHE A 170 11.51 -17.35 -30.99
N GLN A 171 11.54 -17.94 -32.18
CA GLN A 171 10.61 -17.63 -33.26
C GLN A 171 9.73 -18.84 -33.54
N TYR A 172 8.44 -18.59 -33.71
CA TYR A 172 7.47 -19.55 -34.19
C TYR A 172 6.59 -18.84 -35.23
N GLN A 173 6.21 -19.59 -36.27
CA GLN A 173 5.53 -19.05 -37.46
C GLN A 173 4.02 -19.00 -37.30
#